data_AF-A0A6G0VQ47-F1
#
_entry.id   AF-A0A6G0VQ47-F1
#
_cell.length_a   1.000
_cell.length_b   1.000
_cell.length_c   1.000
_cell.angle_alpha   90.00
_cell.angle_beta   90.00
_cell.angle_gamma   90.00
#
_symmetry.space_group_name_H-M   'P 1'
#
loop_
_entity.id
_entity.type
_entity.pdbx_description
1 polymer ?
#
loop_
_entity_poly.entity_id
_entity_poly.type
_entity_poly.pdbx_seq_one_letter_code
_entity_poly.pdbx_strand_id
1 'polypeptide(L)' 'MKHKNELLATLQNNRIDMALISETHFTHSSHFNLPGFQTLKTNHPDGTAHAGAAVIVRSSLLFYPLPPYQTDHIQSC' A
#
# COMPACT_ATOMS: atom_id res chain seq x y z
N MET A 1 -9.19 -9.41 -4.44
CA MET A 1 -8.06 -8.71 -5.10
C MET A 1 -8.08 -8.99 -6.61
N LYS A 2 -9.04 -8.43 -7.33
CA LYS A 2 -8.94 -8.36 -8.80
C LYS A 2 -7.77 -7.40 -9.13
N HIS A 3 -7.11 -7.57 -10.27
CA HIS A 3 -5.99 -6.70 -10.75
C HIS A 3 -4.63 -6.82 -10.05
N LYS A 4 -4.46 -7.67 -9.03
CA LYS A 4 -3.15 -7.85 -8.36
C LYS A 4 -2.02 -8.23 -9.33
N ASN A 5 -2.28 -9.19 -10.22
CA ASN A 5 -1.26 -9.67 -11.17
C ASN A 5 -0.92 -8.62 -12.23
N GLU A 6 -1.92 -7.84 -12.65
CA GLU A 6 -1.75 -6.72 -13.57
C GLU A 6 -0.90 -5.62 -12.93
N LEU A 7 -1.18 -5.26 -11.68
CA LEU A 7 -0.35 -4.33 -10.92
C LEU A 7 1.09 -4.83 -10.76
N LEU A 8 1.28 -6.12 -10.42
CA LEU A 8 2.62 -6.71 -10.34
C LEU A 8 3.37 -6.61 -11.67
N ALA A 9 2.71 -6.99 -12.77
CA ALA A 9 3.29 -6.92 -14.10
C ALA A 9 3.65 -5.48 -14.47
N THR A 10 2.77 -4.50 -14.20
CA THR A 10 3.04 -3.08 -14.44
C THR A 10 4.25 -2.59 -13.65
N LEU A 11 4.36 -2.94 -12.36
CA LEU A 11 5.51 -2.55 -11.53
C LEU A 11 6.82 -3.13 -12.06
N GLN A 12 6.82 -4.41 -12.46
CA GLN A 12 8.02 -5.10 -12.95
C GLN A 12 8.43 -4.65 -14.35
N ASN A 13 7.48 -4.63 -15.30
CA ASN A 13 7.76 -4.31 -16.70
C ASN A 13 8.23 -2.87 -16.88
N ASN A 14 7.66 -1.95 -16.09
CA ASN A 14 8.03 -0.54 -16.13
C ASN A 14 9.19 -0.20 -15.18
N ARG A 15 9.75 -1.22 -14.50
CA ARG A 15 10.85 -1.06 -13.54
C ARG A 15 10.56 -0.02 -12.46
N ILE A 16 9.32 0.07 -11.99
CA ILE A 16 8.91 1.00 -10.93
C ILE A 16 9.51 0.54 -9.60
N ASP A 17 10.19 1.43 -8.89
CA ASP A 17 10.75 1.17 -7.56
C ASP A 17 9.79 1.52 -6.43
N MET A 18 8.94 2.53 -6.63
CA MET A 18 7.95 2.96 -5.66
C MET A 18 6.65 3.37 -6.35
N ALA A 19 5.51 2.98 -5.78
CA ALA A 19 4.19 3.41 -6.22
C ALA A 19 3.33 3.82 -5.03
N LEU A 20 2.59 4.91 -5.18
CA LEU A 20 1.54 5.35 -4.26
C LEU A 20 0.18 4.99 -4.86
N ILE A 21 -0.62 4.23 -4.11
CA ILE A 21 -1.96 3.81 -4.50
C ILE A 21 -2.94 4.44 -3.53
N SER A 22 -3.76 5.37 -4.01
CA SER A 22 -4.93 5.89 -3.28
C SER A 22 -6.11 4.92 -3.44
N GLU A 23 -7.10 5.02 -2.55
CA GLU A 23 -8.34 4.25 -2.63
C GLU A 23 -8.08 2.75 -2.78
N THR A 24 -7.30 2.19 -1.85
CA THR A 24 -6.99 0.74 -1.86
C THR A 24 -8.17 -0.12 -1.43
N HIS A 25 -9.13 0.46 -0.68
CA HIS A 25 -10.24 -0.25 -0.05
C HIS A 25 -9.75 -1.44 0.80
N PHE A 26 -8.52 -1.37 1.32
CA PHE A 26 -7.95 -2.41 2.17
C PHE A 26 -8.52 -2.32 3.58
N THR A 27 -8.86 -3.48 4.11
CA THR A 27 -9.25 -3.70 5.50
C THR A 27 -8.10 -4.33 6.28
N HIS A 28 -8.29 -4.50 7.60
CA HIS A 28 -7.32 -5.24 8.42
C HIS A 28 -7.14 -6.68 7.92
N SER A 29 -8.22 -7.33 7.49
CA SER A 29 -8.22 -8.68 6.90
C SER A 29 -7.73 -8.76 5.45
N SER A 30 -7.45 -7.62 4.81
CA SER A 30 -6.97 -7.61 3.43
C SER A 30 -5.50 -8.05 3.36
N HIS A 31 -5.28 -9.29 2.92
CA HIS A 31 -3.96 -9.83 2.64
C HIS A 31 -3.52 -9.47 1.22
N PHE A 32 -2.48 -8.63 1.12
CA PHE A 32 -1.91 -8.18 -0.14
C PHE A 32 -0.39 -8.38 -0.13
N ASN A 33 0.07 -9.40 -0.85
CA ASN A 33 1.49 -9.72 -0.98
C ASN A 33 1.92 -9.63 -2.44
N LEU A 34 2.80 -8.71 -2.79
CA LEU A 34 3.38 -8.59 -4.13
C LEU A 34 4.83 -9.09 -4.10
N PRO A 35 5.15 -10.24 -4.73
CA PRO A 35 6.51 -10.76 -4.73
C PRO A 35 7.53 -9.74 -5.25
N GLY A 36 8.62 -9.53 -4.50
CA GLY A 36 9.66 -8.55 -4.81
C GLY A 36 9.34 -7.11 -4.39
N PHE A 37 8.20 -6.89 -3.74
CA PHE A 37 7.79 -5.60 -3.20
C PHE A 37 7.31 -5.72 -1.75
N GLN A 38 7.58 -4.67 -0.98
CA GLN A 38 7.02 -4.44 0.34
C GLN A 38 5.83 -3.48 0.20
N THR A 39 4.72 -3.77 0.88
CA THR A 39 3.53 -2.90 0.88
C THR A 39 3.31 -2.33 2.28
N LEU A 40 3.38 -1.01 2.38
CA LEU A 40 2.97 -0.24 3.55
C LEU A 40 1.56 0.24 3.30
N LYS A 41 0.61 -0.04 4.18
CA LYS A 41 -0.81 0.34 4.00
C LYS A 41 -1.33 1.12 5.19
N THR A 42 -2.21 2.07 4.91
CA THR A 42 -2.99 2.81 5.89
C THR A 42 -4.46 2.56 5.58
N ASN A 43 -5.10 1.73 6.40
CA ASN A 43 -6.52 1.42 6.26
C ASN A 43 -7.36 2.53 6.91
N HIS A 44 -8.65 2.61 6.57
CA HIS A 44 -9.58 3.50 7.26
C HIS A 44 -9.78 3.05 8.72
N PRO A 45 -9.86 3.97 9.71
CA PRO A 45 -9.91 3.63 11.14
C PRO A 45 -11.13 2.81 11.55
N ASP A 46 -12.24 2.96 10.82
CA ASP A 46 -13.49 2.23 11.07
C ASP A 46 -13.42 0.75 10.65
N GLY A 47 -12.31 0.33 10.02
CA GLY A 47 -12.07 -1.04 9.57
C GLY A 47 -12.85 -1.45 8.32
N THR A 48 -13.60 -0.54 7.70
CA THR A 48 -14.38 -0.80 6.49
C THR A 48 -13.54 -0.60 5.23
N ALA A 49 -14.02 -1.16 4.11
CA ALA A 49 -13.35 -1.12 2.82
C ALA A 49 -13.69 0.17 2.04
N HIS A 50 -13.62 1.31 2.70
CA HIS A 50 -13.78 2.63 2.08
C HIS A 50 -12.53 3.46 2.38
N ALA A 51 -12.03 4.22 1.41
CA ALA A 51 -10.76 4.94 1.51
C ALA A 51 -9.53 4.01 1.68
N GLY A 52 -8.46 4.59 2.23
CA GLY A 52 -7.19 3.92 2.51
C GLY A 52 -6.18 4.07 1.37
N ALA A 53 -4.90 4.02 1.73
CA ALA A 53 -3.79 4.20 0.80
C ALA A 53 -2.71 3.14 1.04
N ALA A 54 -1.88 2.91 0.04
CA ALA A 54 -0.70 2.07 0.18
C ALA A 54 0.49 2.66 -0.58
N VAL A 55 1.66 2.53 0.04
CA VAL A 55 2.96 2.70 -0.61
C VAL A 55 3.52 1.31 -0.88
N ILE A 56 3.82 1.04 -2.15
CA ILE A 56 4.46 -0.20 -2.59
C ILE A 56 5.91 0.16 -2.93
N VAL A 57 6.87 -0.53 -2.31
CA VAL A 57 8.30 -0.26 -2.45
C VAL A 57 9.01 -1.54 -2.87
N ARG A 58 9.90 -1.49 -3.87
CA ARG A 58 10.71 -2.64 -4.27
C ARG A 58 11.55 -3.13 -3.09
N SER A 59 11.57 -4.44 -2.85
CA SER A 59 12.23 -5.02 -1.68
C SER A 59 13.74 -4.80 -1.64
N SER A 60 14.38 -4.55 -2.78
CA SER A 60 15.81 -4.22 -2.87
C SER A 60 16.13 -2.78 -2.48
N LEU A 61 15.13 -1.90 -2.39
CA LEU A 61 15.34 -0.51 -1.99
C LEU A 61 15.39 -0.44 -0.47
N LEU A 62 16.48 0.12 0.06
CA LEU A 62 16.61 0.37 1.50
C LEU A 62 15.74 1.57 1.89
N PHE A 63 14.85 1.38 2.85
CA PHE A 63 14.06 2.43 3.45
C PHE A 63 13.79 2.10 4.92
N TYR A 64 13.47 3.13 5.71
CA TYR A 64 13.16 3.01 7.11
C TYR A 64 11.76 3.60 7.36
N PRO A 65 10.74 2.78 7.63
CA PRO A 65 9.42 3.29 7.94
C PRO A 65 9.47 4.01 9.29
N LEU A 66 8.81 5.16 9.37
CA LEU A 66 8.55 5.82 10.65
C LEU A 66 7.48 5.02 11.42
N PRO A 67 7.44 5.18 12.76
CA PRO A 67 6.35 4.62 13.55
C PRO A 67 4.98 5.03 12.99
N PRO A 68 3.98 4.13 12.99
CA PRO A 68 2.64 4.46 12.56
C PRO A 68 2.11 5.66 13.35
N TYR A 69 1.56 6.64 12.64
CA TYR A 69 0.92 7.81 13.24
C TYR A 69 -0.54 7.84 12.80
N GLN A 70 -1.44 7.76 13.78
CA GLN A 70 -2.88 7.81 13.56
C GLN A 70 -3.51 8.63 14.69
N THR A 71 -4.29 9.65 14.32
CA THR A 71 -5.10 10.45 15.25
C THR A 71 -6.49 10.59 14.66
N ASP A 72 -7.48 10.95 15.49
CA ASP A 72 -8.89 11.07 15.07
C ASP A 72 -9.19 12.34 14.25
N HIS A 73 -8.15 13.03 13.77
CA HIS A 73 -8.26 14.21 12.91
C HIS A 73 -8.00 13.85 11.45
N ILE A 74 -8.42 14.71 10.51
CA ILE A 74 -8.02 14.58 9.11
C ILE A 74 -6.51 14.76 9.05
N GLN A 75 -5.82 13.68 8.71
CA GLN A 75 -4.39 13.61 8.53
C GLN A 75 -4.10 13.61 7.03
N SER A 76 -3.43 14.64 6.53
CA SER A 76 -2.81 14.65 5.21
C SER A 76 -1.30 14.72 5.43
N CYS A 77 -0.57 13.77 4.88
CA CYS A 77 0.88 13.89 4.73
C CYS A 77 1.22 14.86 3.59
#